data_AF-A0A950Z7T4-F1
#
_entry.id   AF-A0A950Z7T4-F1
#
_cell.length_a   1.000
_cell.length_b   1.000
_cell.length_c   1.000
_cell.angle_alpha   90.00
_cell.angle_beta   90.00
_cell.angle_gamma   90.00
#
_symmetry.space_group_name_H-M   'P 1'
#
loop_
_entity.id
_entity.type
_entity.pdbx_description
1 polymer ?
#
loop_
_entity_poly.entity_id
_entity_poly.type
_entity_poly.pdbx_seq_one_letter_code
_entity_poly.pdbx_strand_id
1 'polypeptide(L)'
;ISLMVLALATSLIGMVDLGPLSMPTAVIIASMKAILIAAFFMNALYSSKVIQVILSAGVIWVLIMITLTLGDYMTRGWVDPLAGK
;
A
#
# COMPACT_ATOMS: atom_id res chain seq x y z
N ILE A 1 2.01 -18.89 -10.79
CA ILE A 1 2.06 -18.21 -12.12
C ILE A 1 1.55 -16.77 -12.04
N SER A 2 0.32 -16.52 -11.57
CA SER A 2 -0.25 -15.15 -11.47
C SER A 2 0.66 -14.13 -10.76
N LEU A 3 1.21 -14.43 -9.58
CA LEU A 3 2.15 -13.52 -8.89
C LEU A 3 3.46 -13.26 -9.64
N MET A 4 3.91 -14.24 -10.42
CA MET A 4 5.14 -14.14 -11.21
C MET A 4 4.92 -13.14 -12.36
N VAL A 5 3.74 -13.16 -12.97
CA VAL A 5 3.34 -12.20 -14.01
C VAL A 5 3.28 -10.78 -13.42
N LEU A 6 2.65 -10.57 -12.26
CA LEU A 6 2.60 -9.24 -11.63
C LEU A 6 4.00 -8.74 -11.23
N ALA A 7 4.88 -9.62 -10.75
CA ALA A 7 6.25 -9.26 -10.41
C ALA A 7 7.05 -8.83 -11.66
N LEU A 8 6.94 -9.58 -12.76
CA LEU A 8 7.57 -9.23 -14.02
C LEU A 8 7.00 -7.93 -14.60
N ALA A 9 5.68 -7.74 -14.55
CA ALA A 9 5.04 -6.50 -15.00
C ALA A 9 5.55 -5.29 -14.22
N THR A 10 5.70 -5.39 -12.89
CA THR A 10 6.26 -4.29 -12.07
C THR A 10 7.70 -3.99 -12.47
N SER A 11 8.52 -5.03 -12.67
CA SER A 11 9.92 -4.85 -13.08
C SER A 11 10.04 -4.19 -14.44
N LEU A 12 9.21 -4.60 -15.41
CA LEU A 12 9.23 -4.04 -16.76
C LEU A 12 8.71 -2.60 -16.79
N ILE A 13 7.64 -2.32 -16.06
CA ILE A 13 7.10 -0.96 -15.91
C ILE A 13 8.14 -0.05 -15.23
N GLY A 14 8.90 -0.56 -14.25
CA GLY A 14 9.97 0.20 -13.61
C GLY A 14 11.16 0.55 -14.52
N MET A 15 11.27 -0.09 -15.70
CA MET A 15 12.29 0.26 -16.70
C MET A 15 11.81 1.39 -17.64
N VAL A 16 10.54 1.77 -17.57
CA VAL A 16 9.95 2.86 -18.36
C VAL A 16 9.64 4.01 -17.42
N ASP A 17 10.15 5.20 -17.72
CA ASP A 17 9.83 6.37 -16.92
C ASP A 17 8.45 6.91 -17.29
N LEU A 18 7.46 6.64 -16.43
CA LEU A 18 6.10 7.15 -16.55
C LEU A 18 5.95 8.54 -15.90
N GLY A 19 7.06 9.16 -15.49
CA GLY A 19 7.07 10.47 -14.83
C GLY A 19 6.25 10.45 -13.54
N PRO A 20 5.32 11.41 -13.33
CA PRO A 20 4.50 11.48 -12.12
C PRO A 20 3.65 10.22 -11.84
N LEU A 21 3.39 9.41 -12.86
CA LEU A 21 2.57 8.19 -12.75
C LEU A 21 3.36 6.95 -12.34
N SER A 22 4.70 7.00 -12.31
CA SER A 22 5.55 5.85 -11.95
C SER A 22 5.23 5.33 -10.54
N MET A 23 5.15 6.23 -9.55
CA MET A 23 4.89 5.88 -8.15
C MET A 23 3.46 5.33 -7.93
N PRO A 24 2.38 6.03 -8.35
CA PRO A 24 1.03 5.50 -8.21
C PRO A 24 0.84 4.14 -8.90
N THR A 25 1.41 3.96 -10.09
CA THR A 25 1.31 2.70 -10.85
C THR A 25 1.99 1.55 -10.10
N ALA A 26 3.19 1.78 -9.57
CA ALA A 26 3.91 0.78 -8.78
C ALA A 26 3.11 0.36 -7.52
N VAL A 27 2.50 1.32 -6.81
CA VAL A 27 1.69 1.06 -5.62
C VAL A 27 0.42 0.27 -5.95
N ILE A 28 -0.25 0.57 -7.07
CA ILE A 28 -1.43 -0.17 -7.52
C ILE A 28 -1.08 -1.64 -7.78
N ILE A 29 0.00 -1.90 -8.51
CA ILE A 29 0.42 -3.27 -8.83
C ILE A 29 0.85 -4.02 -7.57
N ALA A 30 1.59 -3.36 -6.67
CA ALA A 30 1.97 -3.92 -5.38
C ALA A 30 0.75 -4.29 -4.52
N SER A 31 -0.27 -3.43 -4.50
CA SER A 31 -1.51 -3.67 -3.76
C SER A 31 -2.29 -4.87 -4.31
N MET A 32 -2.42 -4.95 -5.64
CA MET A 32 -3.07 -6.10 -6.30
C MET A 32 -2.33 -7.41 -6.00
N LYS A 33 -0.99 -7.39 -6.02
CA LYS A 33 -0.16 -8.54 -5.66
C LYS A 33 -0.38 -8.95 -4.20
N ALA A 34 -0.45 -8.01 -3.27
CA ALA A 34 -0.71 -8.29 -1.86
C ALA A 34 -2.08 -8.95 -1.64
N ILE A 35 -3.13 -8.46 -2.34
CA ILE A 35 -4.48 -9.06 -2.28
C ILE A 35 -4.46 -10.51 -2.79
N LEU A 36 -3.79 -10.78 -3.91
CA LEU A 36 -3.67 -12.14 -4.46
C LEU A 36 -2.92 -13.08 -3.51
N ILE A 37 -1.87 -12.60 -2.85
CA ILE A 37 -1.13 -13.38 -1.84
C ILE A 37 -2.07 -13.71 -0.66
N ALA A 38 -2.77 -12.72 -0.12
CA ALA A 38 -3.67 -12.92 1.00
C ALA A 38 -4.81 -13.89 0.65
N ALA A 39 -5.45 -13.70 -0.51
CA ALA A 39 -6.59 -14.49 -0.95
C ALA A 39 -6.22 -15.96 -1.21
N PHE A 40 -5.15 -16.21 -1.99
CA PHE A 40 -4.83 -17.56 -2.50
C PHE A 40 -3.67 -18.24 -1.77
N PHE A 41 -2.60 -17.51 -1.45
CA PHE A 41 -1.39 -18.13 -0.87
C PHE A 41 -1.49 -18.30 0.64
N MET A 42 -2.13 -17.33 1.33
CA MET A 42 -2.38 -17.44 2.76
C MET A 42 -3.65 -18.25 3.07
N ASN A 43 -4.38 -18.72 2.04
CA ASN A 43 -5.70 -19.32 2.17
C ASN A 43 -6.64 -18.50 3.06
N ALA A 44 -6.50 -17.16 3.10
CA ALA A 44 -7.23 -16.33 4.05
C ALA A 44 -8.75 -16.40 3.80
N LEU A 45 -9.18 -16.64 2.56
CA LEU A 45 -10.59 -16.82 2.22
C LEU A 45 -11.19 -18.15 2.71
N TYR A 46 -10.35 -19.18 2.89
CA TYR A 46 -10.76 -20.54 3.26
C TYR A 46 -10.44 -20.87 4.73
N SER A 47 -9.73 -19.98 5.43
CA SER A 47 -9.34 -20.16 6.82
C SER A 47 -10.48 -19.80 7.79
N SER A 48 -10.25 -20.01 9.09
CA SER A 48 -11.25 -19.71 10.12
C SER A 48 -11.61 -18.21 10.15
N LYS A 49 -12.84 -17.89 10.55
CA LYS A 49 -13.34 -16.50 10.64
C LYS A 49 -12.45 -15.61 11.51
N VAL A 50 -11.79 -16.18 12.52
CA VAL A 50 -10.84 -15.46 13.38
C VAL A 50 -9.64 -14.95 12.57
N ILE A 51 -9.09 -15.77 11.67
CA ILE A 51 -7.95 -15.37 10.83
C ILE A 51 -8.36 -14.23 9.89
N GLN A 52 -9.57 -14.29 9.32
CA GLN A 52 -10.08 -13.21 8.45
C GLN A 52 -10.22 -11.88 9.19
N VAL A 53 -10.72 -11.91 10.43
CA VAL A 53 -10.86 -10.71 11.28
C VAL A 53 -9.51 -10.14 11.67
N ILE A 54 -8.54 -10.97 12.06
CA ILE A 54 -7.21 -10.50 12.42
C ILE A 54 -6.50 -9.88 11.20
N LEU A 55 -6.64 -10.50 10.04
CA LEU A 55 -6.02 -10.02 8.80
C LEU A 55 -6.60 -8.67 8.35
N SER A 56 -7.92 -8.49 8.43
CA SER A 56 -8.56 -7.20 8.14
C SER A 56 -8.22 -6.15 9.19
N ALA A 57 -8.17 -6.50 10.48
CA ALA A 57 -7.74 -5.61 11.55
C ALA A 57 -6.29 -5.13 11.34
N GLY A 58 -5.39 -6.01 10.90
CA GLY A 58 -4.01 -5.64 10.54
C GLY A 58 -3.96 -4.64 9.39
N VAL A 59 -4.76 -4.83 8.33
CA VAL A 59 -4.84 -3.88 7.21
C VAL A 59 -5.37 -2.52 7.66
N ILE A 60 -6.44 -2.50 8.47
CA ILE A 60 -6.99 -1.26 9.04
C ILE A 60 -5.93 -0.56 9.89
N TRP A 61 -5.20 -1.30 10.71
CA TRP A 61 -4.12 -0.76 11.54
C TRP A 61 -3.03 -0.08 10.71
N VAL A 62 -2.58 -0.71 9.62
CA VAL A 62 -1.59 -0.09 8.71
C VAL A 62 -2.15 1.18 8.07
N LEU A 63 -3.42 1.20 7.65
CA LEU A 63 -4.04 2.39 7.08
C LEU A 63 -4.11 3.54 8.09
N ILE A 64 -4.39 3.25 9.36
CA ILE A 64 -4.33 4.26 10.43
C ILE A 64 -2.91 4.84 10.53
N MET A 65 -1.89 3.99 10.58
CA MET A 65 -0.50 4.46 10.67
C MET A 65 -0.09 5.33 9.48
N ILE A 66 -0.44 4.92 8.25
CA ILE A 66 -0.14 5.68 7.03
C ILE A 66 -0.84 7.04 7.06
N THR A 67 -2.14 7.07 7.35
CA THR A 67 -2.93 8.31 7.34
C THR A 67 -2.45 9.30 8.40
N LEU A 68 -2.14 8.83 9.61
CA LEU A 68 -1.58 9.68 10.67
C LEU A 68 -0.20 10.21 10.29
N THR A 69 0.67 9.37 9.71
CA THR A 69 2.01 9.77 9.28
C THR A 69 1.95 10.83 8.17
N LEU A 70 1.13 10.62 7.13
CA LEU A 70 0.95 11.64 6.09
C LEU A 70 0.33 12.92 6.65
N GLY A 71 -0.64 12.80 7.55
CA GLY A 71 -1.26 13.95 8.23
C GLY A 71 -0.22 14.79 8.98
N ASP A 72 0.71 14.14 9.69
CA ASP A 72 1.83 14.81 10.35
C ASP A 72 2.70 15.57 9.34
N TYR A 73 3.16 14.89 8.28
CA TYR A 73 3.98 15.54 7.24
C TYR A 73 3.29 16.75 6.58
N MET A 74 1.99 16.64 6.31
CA MET A 74 1.22 17.72 5.68
C MET A 74 0.97 18.92 6.60
N THR A 75 0.93 18.71 7.92
CA THR A 75 0.60 19.76 8.91
C THR A 75 1.82 20.37 9.60
N ARG A 76 3.02 19.81 9.43
CA ARG A 76 4.28 20.36 9.99
C ARG A 76 4.52 21.83 9.68
N GLY A 77 4.12 22.32 8.50
CA GLY A 77 4.27 23.73 8.12
C GLY A 77 3.22 24.67 8.72
N TRP A 78 2.21 24.15 9.43
CA TRP A 78 1.10 24.97 9.95
C TRP A 78 1.38 25.57 11.32
N VAL A 79 2.34 25.02 12.07
CA VAL A 79 2.58 25.36 13.48
C VAL A 79 3.77 26.32 13.65
N ASP A 80 4.32 26.88 12.57
CA ASP A 80 5.41 27.86 12.67
C ASP A 80 4.87 29.20 13.23
N PRO A 81 5.13 29.58 14.50
CA PRO A 81 4.59 30.82 15.08
C PRO A 81 5.29 32.07 14.54
N LEU A 82 6.29 31.89 13.66
CA LEU A 82 7.14 32.93 13.11
C LEU A 82 6.99 33.10 11.58
N ALA A 83 5.93 32.53 10.96
CA ALA A 83 5.55 32.79 9.55
C ALA A 83 5.00 34.23 9.32
N GLY A 84 5.49 35.18 10.11
CA GLY A 84 5.31 36.62 9.98
C GLY A 84 6.68 37.31 9.91
N LYS A 85 7.56 36.83 9.00
CA LYS A 85 8.58 37.59 8.27
C LYS A 85 8.82 36.94 6.92
#